data_AF-A0AAJ5UIT9-F1
#
_entry.id   AF-A0AAJ5UIT9-F1
#
_cell.length_a   1.000
_cell.length_b   1.000
_cell.length_c   1.000
_cell.angle_alpha   90.00
_cell.angle_beta   90.00
_cell.angle_gamma   90.00
#
_symmetry.space_group_name_H-M   'P 1'
#
loop_
_entity.id
_entity.type
_entity.pdbx_description
1 polymer ?
#
loop_
_entity_poly.entity_id
_entity_poly.type
_entity_poly.pdbx_seq_one_letter_code
_entity_poly.pdbx_strand_id
1 'polypeptide(L)'
;MIDLILAIIILVSALLGLLRGFVSIIISTSSWLLASWATFEFGNTASHWLASHGIPSTTEILCGYALVFIGTLMTVGAVGMLMHAGINAIRLNNIDRIFGFALGTFRGGFIACLLLLMIGYTPLAHEPVWRNSRLVPLLQPGVSWMRAKLPQRSSPLTPQRLPLTRPMINRMGSINISVSDDNQLISRVFPPLSSNEHDKSHYVPVQPIIYKPTTTY
;
A
#
# COMPACT_ATOMS: atom_id res chain seq x y z
N MET A 1 19.65 -10.51 -6.75
CA MET A 1 20.27 -9.34 -6.07
C MET A 1 19.42 -8.83 -4.90
N ILE A 2 18.10 -8.72 -5.06
CA ILE A 2 17.18 -8.33 -3.98
C ILE A 2 17.27 -9.26 -2.76
N ASP A 3 17.47 -10.57 -2.97
CA ASP A 3 17.62 -11.54 -1.87
C ASP A 3 18.78 -11.21 -0.94
N LEU A 4 19.90 -10.70 -1.48
CA LEU A 4 21.06 -10.36 -0.66
C LEU A 4 20.75 -9.19 0.28
N ILE A 5 20.04 -8.17 -0.23
CA ILE A 5 19.62 -7.00 0.57
C ILE A 5 18.65 -7.45 1.67
N LEU A 6 17.64 -8.24 1.33
CA LEU A 6 16.66 -8.76 2.30
C LEU A 6 17.33 -9.66 3.33
N ALA A 7 18.22 -10.56 2.90
CA ALA A 7 18.98 -11.43 3.77
C ALA A 7 19.87 -10.61 4.72
N ILE A 8 20.56 -9.57 4.24
CA ILE A 8 21.37 -8.69 5.09
C ILE A 8 20.50 -7.98 6.12
N ILE A 9 19.34 -7.43 5.73
CA ILE A 9 18.41 -6.76 6.66
C ILE A 9 17.97 -7.72 7.75
N ILE A 10 17.52 -8.93 7.37
CA ILE A 10 17.04 -9.94 8.32
C ILE A 10 18.19 -10.41 9.21
N LEU A 11 19.35 -10.71 8.64
CA LEU A 11 20.53 -11.20 9.36
C LEU A 11 21.06 -10.16 10.35
N VAL A 12 21.19 -8.89 9.93
CA VAL A 12 21.62 -7.81 10.83
C VAL A 12 20.59 -7.61 11.94
N SER A 13 19.30 -7.64 11.64
CA SER A 13 18.26 -7.49 12.67
C SER A 13 18.27 -8.66 13.66
N ALA A 14 18.42 -9.89 13.17
CA ALA A 14 18.53 -11.10 13.98
C ALA A 14 19.80 -11.11 14.84
N LEU A 15 20.94 -10.69 14.27
CA LEU A 15 22.22 -10.60 14.98
C LEU A 15 22.19 -9.51 16.04
N LEU A 16 21.64 -8.33 15.73
CA LEU A 16 21.42 -7.28 16.72
C LEU A 16 20.47 -7.74 17.83
N GLY A 17 19.47 -8.55 17.51
CA GLY A 17 18.57 -9.14 18.50
C GLY A 17 19.27 -10.16 19.41
N LEU A 18 20.15 -10.99 18.83
CA LEU A 18 20.98 -11.94 19.58
C LEU A 18 21.99 -11.22 20.50
N LEU A 19 22.56 -10.11 20.03
CA LEU A 19 23.57 -9.32 20.76
C LEU A 19 22.94 -8.44 21.86
N ARG A 20 21.77 -7.86 21.62
CA ARG A 20 21.07 -6.99 22.58
C ARG A 20 20.21 -7.75 23.58
N GLY A 21 19.76 -8.96 23.24
CA GLY A 21 18.85 -9.74 24.09
C GLY A 21 17.38 -9.34 23.95
N PHE A 22 16.47 -10.25 24.29
CA PHE A 22 15.02 -10.10 24.19
C PHE A 22 14.49 -8.94 25.04
N VAL A 23 14.93 -8.87 26.29
CA VAL A 23 14.52 -7.82 27.24
C VAL A 23 14.85 -6.43 26.69
N SER A 24 16.05 -6.23 26.15
CA SER A 24 16.44 -4.96 25.56
C SER A 24 15.56 -4.59 24.36
N ILE A 25 15.19 -5.57 23.52
CA ILE A 25 14.30 -5.35 22.37
C ILE A 25 12.90 -4.95 22.85
N ILE A 26 12.35 -5.62 23.86
CA ILE A 26 11.02 -5.27 24.40
C ILE A 26 11.04 -3.88 25.02
N ILE A 27 12.06 -3.56 25.81
CA ILE A 27 12.22 -2.24 26.41
C ILE A 27 12.28 -1.17 25.32
N SER A 28 13.09 -1.38 24.27
CA SER A 28 13.22 -0.41 23.18
C SER A 28 11.96 -0.28 22.34
N THR A 29 11.23 -1.37 22.11
CA THR A 29 9.95 -1.33 21.40
C THR A 29 8.90 -0.64 22.26
N SER A 30 8.82 -1.00 23.54
CA SER A 30 7.86 -0.42 24.49
C SER A 30 8.14 1.06 24.74
N SER A 31 9.41 1.48 24.80
CA SER A 31 9.76 2.89 24.96
C SER A 31 9.27 3.72 23.79
N TRP A 32 9.38 3.22 22.56
CA TRP A 32 8.87 3.90 21.38
C TRP A 32 7.32 3.95 21.36
N LEU A 33 6.65 2.87 21.75
CA LEU A 33 5.18 2.85 21.87
C LEU A 33 4.68 3.83 22.95
N LEU A 34 5.28 3.78 24.14
CA LEU A 34 4.93 4.65 25.26
C LEU A 34 5.24 6.10 24.95
N ALA A 35 6.39 6.39 24.33
CA ALA A 35 6.71 7.74 23.88
C ALA A 35 5.71 8.25 22.85
N SER A 36 5.34 7.42 21.86
CA SER A 36 4.34 7.82 20.86
C SER A 36 2.99 8.13 21.51
N TRP A 37 2.52 7.28 22.42
CA TRP A 37 1.28 7.52 23.16
C TRP A 37 1.35 8.79 24.02
N ALA A 38 2.42 8.95 24.81
CA ALA A 38 2.64 10.14 25.64
C ALA A 38 2.71 11.42 24.80
N THR A 39 3.31 11.37 23.61
CA THR A 39 3.35 12.48 22.67
C THR A 39 1.97 12.89 22.18
N PHE A 40 1.08 11.93 21.87
CA PHE A 40 -0.29 12.26 21.49
C PHE A 40 -1.09 12.89 22.63
N GLU A 41 -0.87 12.43 23.87
CA GLU A 41 -1.58 12.94 25.04
C GLU A 41 -1.05 14.30 25.51
N PHE A 42 0.27 14.42 25.67
CA PHE A 42 0.92 15.57 26.31
C PHE A 42 1.59 16.52 25.33
N GLY A 43 1.73 16.17 24.06
CA GLY A 43 2.43 16.99 23.06
C GLY A 43 1.78 18.36 22.85
N ASN A 44 0.45 18.43 22.86
CA ASN A 44 -0.28 19.70 22.77
C ASN A 44 -0.10 20.55 24.04
N THR A 45 -0.13 19.93 25.22
CA THR A 45 0.13 20.65 26.46
C THR A 45 1.54 21.23 26.43
N ALA A 46 2.55 20.44 26.09
CA ALA A 46 3.93 20.90 26.02
C ALA A 46 4.15 22.02 25.01
N SER A 47 3.43 22.04 23.87
CA SER A 47 3.55 23.14 22.90
C SER A 47 3.05 24.47 23.45
N HIS A 48 1.99 24.46 24.26
CA HIS A 48 1.51 25.67 24.95
C HIS A 48 2.48 26.19 26.01
N TRP A 49 3.29 25.31 26.63
CA TRP A 49 4.34 25.74 27.57
C TRP A 49 5.50 26.42 26.87
N LEU A 50 5.77 26.03 25.63
CA LEU A 50 6.75 26.70 24.77
C LEU A 50 6.20 28.00 24.15
N ALA A 51 4.88 28.11 24.01
CA ALA A 51 4.25 29.28 23.42
C ALA A 51 4.37 30.50 24.33
N SER A 52 5.04 31.53 23.83
CA SER A 52 5.21 32.80 24.55
C SER A 52 3.94 33.67 24.56
N HIS A 53 3.07 33.55 23.55
CA HIS A 53 1.92 34.43 23.33
C HIS A 53 0.57 33.69 23.34
N GLY A 54 0.50 32.54 24.04
CA GLY A 54 -0.72 31.76 24.24
C GLY A 54 -1.11 30.83 23.08
N ILE A 55 -1.06 31.32 21.83
CA ILE A 55 -1.31 30.49 20.64
C ILE A 55 0.04 29.95 20.11
N PRO A 56 0.28 28.63 20.15
CA PRO A 56 1.52 28.03 19.67
C PRO A 56 1.60 28.10 18.14
N SER A 57 2.73 28.59 17.64
CA SER A 57 3.11 28.51 16.23
C SER A 57 3.40 27.05 15.81
N THR A 58 3.38 26.77 14.51
CA THR A 58 3.68 25.43 13.96
C THR A 58 5.01 24.87 14.49
N THR A 59 6.02 25.74 14.65
CA THR A 59 7.34 25.36 15.19
C THR A 59 7.25 24.98 16.66
N GLU A 60 6.53 25.74 17.49
CA GLU A 60 6.33 25.44 18.92
C GLU A 60 5.50 24.17 19.12
N ILE A 61 4.51 23.91 18.24
CA ILE A 61 3.78 22.64 18.19
C ILE A 61 4.75 21.50 17.94
N LEU A 62 5.55 21.57 16.88
CA LEU A 62 6.49 20.52 16.54
C LEU A 62 7.53 20.30 17.66
N CYS A 63 8.05 21.39 18.24
CA CYS A 63 8.99 21.33 19.37
C CYS A 63 8.36 20.73 20.62
N GLY A 64 7.12 21.07 20.97
CA GLY A 64 6.42 20.50 22.13
C GLY A 64 6.23 19.00 22.00
N TYR A 65 5.78 18.54 20.83
CA TYR A 65 5.63 17.11 20.53
C TYR A 65 6.99 16.38 20.56
N ALA A 66 8.03 16.96 19.94
CA ALA A 66 9.38 16.40 19.94
C ALA A 66 9.97 16.33 21.35
N LEU A 67 9.74 17.35 22.19
CA LEU A 67 10.22 17.41 23.57
C LEU A 67 9.59 16.30 24.40
N VAL A 68 8.26 16.12 24.34
CA VAL A 68 7.57 15.03 25.04
C VAL A 68 8.05 13.66 24.54
N PHE A 69 8.23 13.52 23.23
CA PHE A 69 8.67 12.26 22.63
C PHE A 69 10.07 11.87 23.13
N ILE A 70 11.03 12.79 23.03
CA ILE A 70 12.42 12.56 23.44
C ILE A 70 12.50 12.39 24.96
N GLY A 71 11.81 13.24 25.73
CA GLY A 71 11.76 13.15 27.19
C GLY A 71 11.23 11.78 27.64
N THR A 72 10.13 11.32 27.06
CA THR A 72 9.56 10.00 27.39
C THR A 72 10.48 8.86 26.97
N LEU A 73 11.11 8.94 25.78
CA LEU A 73 12.10 7.95 25.35
C LEU A 73 13.27 7.85 26.32
N MET A 74 13.80 8.98 26.80
CA MET A 74 14.88 9.01 27.78
C MET A 74 14.43 8.41 29.11
N THR A 75 13.26 8.79 29.62
CA THR A 75 12.74 8.28 30.90
C THR A 75 12.48 6.77 30.85
N VAL A 76 11.73 6.30 29.85
CA VAL A 76 11.42 4.86 29.73
C VAL A 76 12.68 4.05 29.41
N GLY A 77 13.56 4.59 28.56
CA GLY A 77 14.85 3.97 28.27
C GLY A 77 15.73 3.84 29.52
N ALA A 78 15.79 4.85 30.37
CA ALA A 78 16.53 4.83 31.63
C ALA A 78 15.98 3.77 32.60
N VAL A 79 14.66 3.73 32.80
CA VAL A 79 13.99 2.69 33.61
C VAL A 79 14.28 1.30 33.04
N GLY A 80 14.23 1.16 31.72
CA GLY A 80 14.57 -0.07 31.03
C GLY A 80 16.01 -0.53 31.29
N MET A 81 16.98 0.39 31.29
CA MET A 81 18.37 0.06 31.62
C MET A 81 18.53 -0.49 33.04
N LEU A 82 17.82 0.08 34.01
CA LEU A 82 17.79 -0.41 35.40
C LEU A 82 17.16 -1.81 35.49
N MET A 83 16.04 -2.04 34.80
CA MET A 83 15.41 -3.36 34.73
C MET A 83 16.33 -4.40 34.09
N HIS A 84 17.01 -4.03 33.00
CA HIS A 84 17.92 -4.90 32.30
C HIS A 84 19.13 -5.28 33.18
N ALA A 85 19.65 -4.34 33.98
CA ALA A 85 20.69 -4.62 34.96
C ALA A 85 20.24 -5.63 36.02
N GLY A 86 19.01 -5.50 36.53
CA GLY A 86 18.42 -6.46 37.48
C GLY A 86 18.23 -7.86 36.89
N ILE A 87 17.78 -7.96 35.64
CA ILE A 87 17.58 -9.25 34.96
C ILE A 87 18.92 -9.94 34.68
N ASN A 88 19.95 -9.17 34.31
CA ASN A 88 21.29 -9.70 34.08
C ASN A 88 21.91 -10.33 35.34
N ALA A 89 21.52 -9.87 36.54
CA ALA A 89 21.97 -10.47 37.80
C ALA A 89 21.46 -11.91 38.00
N ILE A 90 20.35 -12.30 37.37
CA ILE A 90 19.67 -13.60 37.57
C ILE A 90 20.27 -14.70 36.65
N ARG A 91 21.32 -14.40 35.88
CA ARG A 91 22.09 -15.38 35.05
C ARG A 91 21.27 -16.18 34.02
N LEU A 92 20.11 -15.67 33.58
CA LEU A 92 19.28 -16.28 32.51
C LEU A 92 19.67 -15.83 31.07
N ASN A 93 20.88 -15.30 30.89
CA ASN A 93 21.34 -14.60 29.68
C ASN A 93 21.20 -15.43 28.37
N ASN A 94 21.39 -16.75 28.44
CA ASN A 94 21.35 -17.59 27.23
C ASN A 94 19.95 -17.68 26.60
N ILE A 95 18.90 -17.77 27.43
CA ILE A 95 17.52 -17.84 26.94
C ILE A 95 17.07 -16.48 26.40
N ASP A 96 17.43 -15.40 27.11
CA ASP A 96 17.13 -14.02 26.68
C ASP A 96 17.70 -13.71 25.27
N ARG A 97 18.89 -14.21 24.95
CA ARG A 97 19.51 -14.07 23.62
C ARG A 97 18.76 -14.81 22.52
N ILE A 98 18.28 -16.03 22.77
CA ILE A 98 17.53 -16.82 21.79
C ILE A 98 16.20 -16.14 21.45
N PHE A 99 15.48 -15.66 22.46
CA PHE A 99 14.27 -14.87 22.25
C PHE A 99 14.58 -13.53 21.55
N GLY A 100 15.74 -12.94 21.83
CA GLY A 100 16.22 -11.74 21.15
C GLY A 100 16.44 -11.97 19.66
N PHE A 101 17.05 -13.10 19.28
CA PHE A 101 17.20 -13.53 17.90
C PHE A 101 15.84 -13.74 17.20
N ALA A 102 14.89 -14.39 17.87
CA ALA A 102 13.55 -14.62 17.32
C ALA A 102 12.81 -13.30 17.06
N LEU A 103 12.79 -12.39 18.04
CA LEU A 103 12.19 -11.06 17.86
C LEU A 103 12.93 -10.20 16.84
N GLY A 104 14.26 -10.26 16.80
CA GLY A 104 15.08 -9.54 15.82
C GLY A 104 14.78 -10.02 14.40
N THR A 105 14.64 -11.32 14.21
CA THR A 105 14.24 -11.91 12.93
C THR A 105 12.84 -11.46 12.52
N PHE A 106 11.88 -11.47 13.47
CA PHE A 106 10.52 -11.00 13.21
C PHE A 106 10.49 -9.52 12.81
N ARG A 107 11.21 -8.66 13.53
CA ARG A 107 11.32 -7.23 13.21
C ARG A 107 12.00 -6.99 11.86
N GLY A 108 13.09 -7.70 11.58
CA GLY A 108 13.78 -7.65 10.29
C GLY A 108 12.88 -8.08 9.14
N GLY A 109 12.12 -9.17 9.33
CA GLY A 109 11.10 -9.64 8.39
C GLY A 109 9.98 -8.62 8.19
N PHE A 110 9.50 -7.98 9.26
CA PHE A 110 8.48 -6.93 9.18
C PHE A 110 8.97 -5.71 8.38
N ILE A 111 10.19 -5.24 8.65
CA ILE A 111 10.81 -4.13 7.90
C ILE A 111 11.02 -4.52 6.44
N ALA A 112 11.45 -5.76 6.17
CA ALA A 112 11.58 -6.29 4.83
C ALA A 112 10.22 -6.30 4.09
N CYS A 113 9.16 -6.80 4.72
CA CYS A 113 7.79 -6.74 4.16
C CYS A 113 7.35 -5.30 3.86
N LEU A 114 7.61 -4.34 4.76
CA LEU A 114 7.31 -2.93 4.53
C LEU A 114 8.06 -2.38 3.31
N LEU A 115 9.34 -2.76 3.14
CA LEU A 115 10.15 -2.36 2.00
C LEU A 115 9.60 -2.96 0.70
N LEU A 116 9.26 -4.25 0.69
CA LEU A 116 8.61 -4.90 -0.46
C LEU A 116 7.27 -4.22 -0.81
N LEU A 117 6.49 -3.86 0.20
CA LEU A 117 5.23 -3.16 0.03
C LEU A 117 5.42 -1.81 -0.66
N MET A 118 6.35 -0.99 -0.16
CA MET A 118 6.70 0.32 -0.75
C MET A 118 7.19 0.17 -2.19
N ILE A 119 8.07 -0.80 -2.47
CA ILE A 119 8.58 -1.02 -3.83
C ILE A 119 7.46 -1.54 -4.76
N GLY A 120 6.49 -2.29 -4.23
CA GLY A 120 5.32 -2.73 -4.99
C GLY A 120 4.41 -1.61 -5.47
N TYR A 121 4.52 -0.40 -4.90
CA TYR A 121 3.84 0.80 -5.40
C TYR A 121 4.65 1.56 -6.47
N THR A 122 5.87 1.12 -6.75
CA THR A 122 6.79 1.72 -7.73
C THR A 122 6.93 0.79 -8.95
N PRO A 123 7.08 1.30 -10.18
CA PRO A 123 7.22 0.47 -11.39
C PRO A 123 8.42 -0.50 -11.38
N LEU A 124 9.35 -0.36 -10.43
CA LEU A 124 10.48 -1.26 -10.17
C LEU A 124 10.07 -2.73 -9.86
N ALA A 125 8.81 -2.99 -9.54
CA ALA A 125 8.31 -4.34 -9.23
C ALA A 125 8.27 -5.30 -10.44
N HIS A 126 8.36 -4.80 -11.69
CA HIS A 126 8.25 -5.63 -12.90
C HIS A 126 9.59 -6.20 -13.40
N GLU A 127 10.71 -5.78 -12.82
CA GLU A 127 12.06 -6.17 -13.23
C GLU A 127 12.33 -7.68 -12.99
N PRO A 128 13.08 -8.36 -13.87
CA PRO A 128 13.42 -9.79 -13.75
C PRO A 128 14.15 -10.15 -12.45
N VAL A 129 14.79 -9.17 -11.80
CA VAL A 129 15.46 -9.32 -10.50
C VAL A 129 14.48 -9.74 -9.39
N TRP A 130 13.19 -9.40 -9.51
CA TRP A 130 12.15 -9.75 -8.54
C TRP A 130 11.57 -11.15 -8.76
N ARG A 131 11.41 -11.56 -10.01
CA ARG A 131 10.84 -12.87 -10.39
C ARG A 131 11.71 -14.05 -9.95
N ASN A 132 13.02 -13.86 -9.92
CA ASN A 132 13.99 -14.89 -9.56
C ASN A 132 14.30 -14.96 -8.05
N SER A 133 13.63 -14.15 -7.21
CA SER A 133 13.92 -14.09 -5.78
C SER A 133 13.28 -15.24 -5.00
N ARG A 134 14.05 -15.85 -4.10
CA ARG A 134 13.57 -16.91 -3.20
C ARG A 134 12.99 -16.36 -1.90
N LEU A 135 13.45 -15.19 -1.45
CA LEU A 135 12.97 -14.55 -0.21
C LEU A 135 11.67 -13.76 -0.41
N VAL A 136 11.44 -13.21 -1.61
CA VAL A 136 10.19 -12.51 -1.94
C VAL A 136 8.95 -13.39 -1.68
N PRO A 137 8.81 -14.62 -2.20
CA PRO A 137 7.63 -15.46 -1.96
C PRO A 137 7.45 -15.82 -0.48
N LEU A 138 8.53 -15.95 0.30
CA LEU A 138 8.45 -16.22 1.74
C LEU A 138 7.85 -15.03 2.53
N LEU A 139 8.11 -13.81 2.07
CA LEU A 139 7.61 -12.57 2.68
C LEU A 139 6.24 -12.11 2.11
N GLN A 140 5.79 -12.66 0.98
CA GLN A 140 4.50 -12.33 0.36
C GLN A 140 3.28 -12.46 1.30
N PRO A 141 3.18 -13.50 2.17
CA PRO A 141 2.08 -13.57 3.15
C PRO A 141 2.06 -12.35 4.09
N GLY A 142 3.23 -11.89 4.54
CA GLY A 142 3.34 -10.68 5.37
C GLY A 142 2.96 -9.42 4.59
N VAL A 143 3.46 -9.28 3.36
CA VAL A 143 3.14 -8.14 2.48
C VAL A 143 1.65 -8.08 2.16
N SER A 144 1.00 -9.20 1.87
CA SER A 144 -0.43 -9.28 1.57
C SER A 144 -1.29 -8.95 2.81
N TRP A 145 -0.90 -9.43 3.99
CA TRP A 145 -1.53 -9.03 5.25
C TRP A 145 -1.46 -7.52 5.47
N MET A 146 -0.29 -6.90 5.23
CA MET A 146 -0.13 -5.45 5.33
C MET A 146 -0.96 -4.71 4.29
N ARG A 147 -1.03 -5.20 3.04
CA ARG A 147 -1.90 -4.61 2.00
C ARG A 147 -3.37 -4.65 2.36
N ALA A 148 -3.84 -5.74 2.98
CA ALA A 148 -5.24 -5.86 3.39
C ALA A 148 -5.64 -4.82 4.47
N LYS A 149 -4.67 -4.35 5.26
CA LYS A 149 -4.89 -3.28 6.24
C LYS A 149 -4.87 -1.88 5.63
N LEU A 150 -4.32 -1.70 4.43
CA LEU A 150 -4.39 -0.43 3.74
C LEU A 150 -5.81 -0.24 3.18
N PRO A 151 -6.42 0.96 3.31
CA PRO A 151 -7.68 1.24 2.66
C PRO A 151 -7.47 1.05 1.15
N GLN A 152 -8.18 0.07 0.59
CA GLN A 152 -8.11 -0.19 -0.85
C GLN A 152 -8.54 1.10 -1.54
N ARG A 153 -7.59 1.79 -2.18
CA ARG A 153 -7.91 2.92 -3.03
C ARG A 153 -8.70 2.32 -4.19
N SER A 154 -10.02 2.31 -4.07
CA SER A 154 -10.93 1.97 -5.14
C SER A 154 -10.65 2.95 -6.26
N SER A 155 -9.89 2.53 -7.27
CA SER A 155 -9.66 3.32 -8.47
C SER A 155 -11.03 3.70 -9.03
N PRO A 156 -11.44 4.98 -9.04
CA PRO A 156 -12.77 5.40 -9.48
C PRO A 156 -12.99 5.24 -11.00
N LEU A 157 -12.09 4.56 -11.71
CA LEU A 157 -12.05 4.47 -13.17
C LEU A 157 -12.14 3.02 -13.64
N THR A 158 -13.01 2.22 -13.02
CA THR A 158 -13.61 1.13 -13.79
C THR A 158 -14.55 1.83 -14.77
N PRO A 159 -14.31 1.81 -16.10
CA PRO A 159 -15.34 2.25 -17.02
C PRO A 159 -16.54 1.37 -16.70
N GLN A 160 -17.59 1.97 -16.15
CA GLN A 160 -18.88 1.33 -16.00
C GLN A 160 -19.22 0.87 -17.41
N ARG A 161 -18.96 -0.41 -17.72
CA ARG A 161 -19.56 -1.03 -18.89
C ARG A 161 -21.03 -0.97 -18.56
N LEU A 162 -21.69 0.10 -19.02
CA LEU A 162 -23.14 0.21 -18.97
C LEU A 162 -23.63 -1.14 -19.43
N PRO A 163 -24.26 -1.95 -18.55
CA PRO A 163 -25.00 -3.08 -19.06
C PRO A 163 -25.97 -2.44 -20.03
N LEU A 164 -25.82 -2.73 -21.32
CA LEU A 164 -26.90 -2.51 -22.28
C LEU A 164 -27.97 -3.50 -21.83
N THR A 165 -28.67 -3.16 -20.75
CA THR A 165 -29.70 -3.98 -20.14
C THR A 165 -30.67 -4.23 -21.27
N ARG A 166 -30.88 -5.52 -21.58
CA ARG A 166 -31.77 -6.03 -22.64
C ARG A 166 -33.11 -5.29 -22.83
N PRO A 167 -33.74 -4.61 -21.84
CA PRO A 167 -34.88 -3.71 -22.08
C PRO A 167 -34.68 -2.69 -23.21
N MET A 168 -33.47 -2.15 -23.43
CA MET A 168 -33.24 -1.21 -24.54
C MET A 168 -33.26 -1.89 -25.91
N ILE A 169 -32.67 -3.09 -26.01
CA ILE A 169 -32.70 -3.91 -27.23
C ILE A 169 -34.16 -4.27 -27.58
N ASN A 170 -34.96 -4.63 -26.59
CA ASN A 170 -36.36 -4.98 -26.80
C ASN A 170 -37.22 -3.75 -27.16
N ARG A 171 -36.89 -2.56 -26.63
CA ARG A 171 -37.53 -1.30 -27.04
C ARG A 171 -37.20 -0.90 -28.47
N MET A 172 -35.98 -1.14 -28.94
CA MET A 172 -35.60 -0.86 -30.34
C MET A 172 -36.28 -1.82 -31.33
N GLY A 173 -36.51 -3.08 -30.94
CA GLY A 173 -37.29 -4.03 -31.76
C GLY A 173 -38.78 -3.71 -31.88
N SER A 174 -39.32 -2.84 -31.02
CA SER A 174 -40.73 -2.43 -31.02
C SER A 174 -41.00 -1.06 -31.65
N ILE A 175 -39.99 -0.37 -32.17
CA ILE A 175 -40.21 0.89 -32.91
C ILE A 175 -40.68 0.53 -34.32
N ASN A 176 -41.99 0.32 -34.48
CA ASN A 176 -42.65 0.42 -35.77
C ASN A 176 -42.58 1.88 -36.20
N ILE A 177 -41.51 2.27 -36.89
CA ILE A 177 -41.50 3.49 -37.67
C ILE A 177 -42.51 3.23 -38.78
N SER A 178 -43.73 3.72 -38.60
CA SER A 178 -44.65 3.88 -39.73
C SER A 178 -43.94 4.84 -40.67
N VAL A 179 -43.34 4.31 -41.72
CA VAL A 179 -42.87 5.10 -42.85
C VAL A 179 -44.15 5.72 -43.42
N SER A 180 -44.51 6.89 -42.91
CA SER A 180 -45.55 7.72 -43.52
C SER A 180 -45.03 8.02 -44.91
N ASP A 181 -45.83 7.68 -45.94
CA ASP A 181 -45.53 7.77 -47.37
C ASP A 181 -45.18 9.19 -47.89
N ASP A 182 -44.88 10.12 -46.98
CA ASP A 182 -44.25 11.40 -47.26
C ASP A 182 -42.72 11.22 -47.36
N ASN A 183 -42.29 10.58 -48.45
CA ASN A 183 -40.87 10.45 -48.85
C ASN A 183 -40.15 11.80 -49.12
N GLN A 184 -40.81 12.92 -48.80
CA GLN A 184 -40.28 14.27 -48.83
C GLN A 184 -39.33 14.57 -47.66
N LEU A 185 -39.41 13.82 -46.55
CA LEU A 185 -38.54 14.02 -45.39
C LEU A 185 -37.21 13.27 -45.48
N ILE A 186 -37.18 12.09 -46.11
CA ILE A 186 -35.95 11.30 -46.27
C ILE A 186 -34.99 11.96 -47.28
N SER A 187 -35.52 12.57 -48.34
CA SER A 187 -34.72 13.25 -49.38
C SER A 187 -34.09 14.57 -48.94
N ARG A 188 -34.60 15.19 -47.87
CA ARG A 188 -34.00 16.40 -47.28
C ARG A 188 -32.87 16.09 -46.31
N VAL A 189 -32.94 14.95 -45.63
CA VAL A 189 -31.94 14.53 -44.64
C VAL A 189 -30.80 13.74 -45.29
N PHE A 190 -31.11 12.97 -46.33
CA PHE A 190 -30.13 12.20 -47.09
C PHE A 190 -30.23 12.57 -48.57
N PRO A 191 -29.30 13.37 -49.13
CA PRO A 191 -29.21 13.51 -50.57
C PRO A 191 -28.90 12.13 -51.19
N PRO A 192 -29.45 11.80 -52.38
CA PRO A 192 -29.15 10.54 -53.02
C PRO A 192 -27.64 10.44 -53.25
N LEU A 193 -27.04 9.36 -52.76
CA LEU A 193 -25.66 9.03 -53.05
C LEU A 193 -25.54 8.92 -54.58
N SER A 194 -24.92 9.94 -55.20
CA SER A 194 -24.49 9.91 -56.60
C SER A 194 -23.62 8.67 -56.76
N SER A 195 -24.16 7.64 -57.43
CA SER A 195 -23.49 6.40 -57.77
C SER A 195 -22.45 6.61 -58.88
N ASN A 196 -21.52 7.55 -58.68
CA ASN A 196 -20.34 7.67 -59.52
C ASN A 196 -19.39 6.55 -59.12
N GLU A 197 -19.50 5.47 -59.89
CA GLU A 197 -18.70 4.26 -59.84
C GLU A 197 -17.26 4.50 -60.29
N HIS A 198 -16.52 5.39 -59.61
CA HIS A 198 -15.11 5.64 -59.89
C HIS A 198 -14.21 5.80 -58.66
N ASP A 199 -14.72 5.57 -57.44
CA ASP A 199 -13.87 5.51 -56.25
C ASP A 199 -14.12 4.22 -55.45
N LYS A 200 -13.56 3.11 -55.96
CA LYS A 200 -13.49 1.81 -55.27
C LYS A 200 -12.10 1.56 -54.67
N SER A 201 -11.33 2.60 -54.33
CA SER A 201 -9.95 2.42 -53.86
C SER A 201 -9.78 2.41 -52.33
N HIS A 202 -10.81 2.80 -51.57
CA HIS A 202 -10.74 2.86 -50.10
C HIS A 202 -11.93 2.14 -49.45
N TYR A 203 -12.01 0.82 -49.67
CA TYR A 203 -12.80 -0.07 -48.81
C TYR A 203 -11.82 -0.93 -47.99
N VAL A 204 -11.62 -0.58 -46.72
CA VAL A 204 -10.99 -1.47 -45.75
C VAL A 204 -12.08 -2.37 -45.18
N PRO A 205 -12.10 -3.68 -45.48
CA PRO A 205 -13.12 -4.57 -44.94
C PRO A 205 -12.91 -4.72 -43.42
N VAL A 206 -13.94 -4.35 -42.65
CA VAL A 206 -13.97 -4.59 -41.20
C VAL A 206 -14.18 -6.09 -40.98
N GLN A 207 -13.13 -6.77 -40.53
CA GLN A 207 -13.18 -8.19 -40.18
C GLN A 207 -14.07 -8.41 -38.94
N PRO A 208 -14.98 -9.40 -38.92
CA PRO A 208 -15.76 -9.71 -37.74
C PRO A 208 -14.88 -10.34 -36.65
N ILE A 209 -14.89 -9.74 -35.46
CA ILE A 209 -14.11 -10.19 -34.30
C ILE A 209 -14.79 -11.43 -33.69
N ILE A 210 -14.29 -12.63 -33.99
CA ILE A 210 -14.75 -13.88 -33.37
C ILE A 210 -14.11 -14.01 -31.98
N TYR A 211 -14.95 -13.94 -30.92
CA TYR A 211 -14.51 -14.10 -29.53
C TYR A 211 -14.31 -15.59 -29.21
N LYS A 212 -13.09 -16.00 -28.82
CA LYS A 212 -12.84 -17.29 -28.13
C LYS A 212 -12.89 -17.08 -26.61
N PRO A 213 -13.61 -17.93 -25.85
CA PRO A 213 -13.59 -17.86 -24.40
C PRO A 213 -12.26 -18.42 -23.85
N THR A 214 -11.53 -17.61 -23.08
CA THR A 214 -10.37 -18.06 -22.30
C THR A 214 -10.85 -18.53 -20.93
N THR A 215 -10.78 -19.85 -20.71
CA THR A 215 -10.95 -20.49 -19.41
C THR A 215 -9.68 -20.26 -18.58
N THR A 216 -9.81 -19.78 -17.35
CA THR A 216 -8.67 -19.67 -16.40
C THR A 216 -9.01 -20.45 -15.13
N TYR A 217 -8.17 -21.46 -14.84
CA TYR A 217 -8.01 -22.08 -13.51
C TYR A 217 -7.08 -21.23 -12.66
#